data_AF-A0A9X3H7R3-F1
#
_entry.id   AF-A0A9X3H7R3-F1
#
_cell.length_a   1.000
_cell.length_b   1.000
_cell.length_c   1.000
_cell.angle_alpha   90.00
_cell.angle_beta   90.00
_cell.angle_gamma   90.00
#
_symmetry.space_group_name_H-M   'P 1'
#
loop_
_entity.id
_entity.type
_entity.pdbx_description
1 polymer ?
#
loop_
_entity_poly.entity_id
_entity_poly.type
_entity_poly.pdbx_seq_one_letter_code
_entity_poly.pdbx_strand_id
1 'polypeptide(L)'
;MRELKKSFTAMALLLVLGLLTQFLQAQEVFRGIEINSSAEDRVLLNEGFQSYSLFELDHEALYELVDANREQAIFTLQIAGFDWPIELYENELRSPGYSAGQTGDDGYKEVIQGECVTFAGYLAQTSKAVRLNLEPNRVWGYVTTENGEYFIEPLNRFIDDAKEGEYILYNADDVIVSGEVSCGADTQSEKVKKSQPSQGAPKTGDDCRKLEIATESDFEAFNAGITFSDIIANLNLVEGIYTATYDVEIFVVYQHEWTTSADPYTTTESGCGGFGTLQQVGAEWRTNFTNIRRDMTVLYSQKDFNSNTIGCAWIGVFGNGSENDGVLNGEGTTVGPYSVNQWDWQGGSTSDASRRTLVAHEMGHNFGGTHDSNGGCANIMCPTINTTTVFNAAAQTQMNGNMNFESAVANDGRSALRERYLSAEEGGVSLAFLPSTNSANVLILDGTLIPLSFFFGTTAQYNASEEIRMNPGALMEAGVDINFQFDIASCANGAIVPNAQDGSGSGSDSEQLTSLNRGSSDTDVILYPNPTSSNSFIKLESEKEEQIFITIFDGLGRVVVQSNEFLAEGVNVIELQSENLTQGLYFVNLRIAEGESKTLKLQKID
;
A
#
# COMPACT_ATOMS: atom_id res chain seq x y z
N MET A 1 -5.66 -56.02 -32.66
CA MET A 1 -5.16 -54.75 -33.28
C MET A 1 -6.26 -53.76 -33.64
N ARG A 2 -7.30 -54.10 -34.42
CA ARG A 2 -8.30 -53.10 -34.89
C ARG A 2 -9.13 -52.46 -33.76
N GLU A 3 -9.51 -53.23 -32.75
CA GLU A 3 -10.23 -52.74 -31.56
C GLU A 3 -9.35 -51.88 -30.64
N LEU A 4 -8.08 -52.28 -30.42
CA LEU A 4 -7.13 -51.53 -29.58
C LEU A 4 -6.90 -50.10 -30.09
N LYS A 5 -6.86 -49.90 -31.42
CA LYS A 5 -6.72 -48.56 -32.02
C LYS A 5 -7.94 -47.66 -31.76
N LYS A 6 -9.16 -48.21 -31.76
CA LYS A 6 -10.38 -47.43 -31.46
C LYS A 6 -10.39 -46.92 -30.03
N SER A 7 -10.04 -47.80 -29.07
CA SER A 7 -9.94 -47.45 -27.65
C SER A 7 -8.93 -46.33 -27.42
N PHE A 8 -7.75 -46.39 -28.04
CA PHE A 8 -6.75 -45.33 -27.95
C PHE A 8 -7.22 -43.99 -28.55
N THR A 9 -7.90 -43.98 -29.70
CA THR A 9 -8.47 -42.73 -30.24
C THR A 9 -9.61 -42.17 -29.39
N ALA A 10 -10.47 -43.01 -28.81
CA ALA A 10 -11.55 -42.54 -27.94
C ALA A 10 -10.99 -41.93 -26.64
N MET A 11 -9.96 -42.54 -26.07
CA MET A 11 -9.31 -42.08 -24.84
C MET A 11 -8.47 -40.81 -25.07
N ALA A 12 -7.80 -40.69 -26.22
CA ALA A 12 -7.15 -39.45 -26.63
C ALA A 12 -8.16 -38.31 -26.90
N LEU A 13 -9.31 -38.62 -27.52
CA LEU A 13 -10.37 -37.63 -27.75
C LEU A 13 -10.99 -37.14 -26.43
N LEU A 14 -11.17 -38.03 -25.45
CA LEU A 14 -11.63 -37.68 -24.10
C LEU A 14 -10.60 -36.86 -23.32
N LEU A 15 -9.30 -37.14 -23.46
CA LEU A 15 -8.23 -36.31 -22.87
C LEU A 15 -8.18 -34.92 -23.52
N VAL A 16 -8.35 -34.83 -24.84
CA VAL A 16 -8.38 -33.55 -25.55
C VAL A 16 -9.66 -32.76 -25.21
N LEU A 17 -10.82 -33.40 -25.07
CA LEU A 17 -12.01 -32.73 -24.55
C LEU A 17 -11.82 -32.28 -23.09
N GLY A 18 -11.23 -33.10 -22.23
CA GLY A 18 -10.96 -32.77 -20.83
C GLY A 18 -9.99 -31.58 -20.67
N LEU A 19 -8.96 -31.51 -21.52
CA LEU A 19 -8.05 -30.37 -21.60
C LEU A 19 -8.72 -29.12 -22.20
N LEU A 20 -9.59 -29.27 -23.19
CA LEU A 20 -10.37 -28.14 -23.74
C LEU A 20 -11.40 -27.59 -22.75
N THR A 21 -11.98 -28.42 -21.87
CA THR A 21 -12.91 -27.95 -20.82
C THR A 21 -12.23 -27.16 -19.70
N GLN A 22 -10.89 -27.19 -19.59
CA GLN A 22 -10.17 -26.35 -18.62
C GLN A 22 -9.86 -24.93 -19.13
N PHE A 23 -10.11 -24.64 -20.41
CA PHE A 23 -9.92 -23.32 -21.03
C PHE A 23 -11.25 -22.66 -21.48
N LEU A 24 -12.37 -23.12 -20.93
CA LEU A 24 -13.72 -22.58 -21.15
C LEU A 24 -14.42 -22.30 -19.81
N GLN A 25 -13.71 -21.60 -18.91
CA GLN A 25 -14.40 -20.67 -18.03
C GLN A 25 -15.00 -19.59 -18.94
N ALA A 26 -16.32 -19.49 -19.00
CA ALA A 26 -16.95 -18.35 -19.64
C ALA A 26 -16.70 -17.15 -18.73
N GLN A 27 -16.02 -16.11 -19.24
CA GLN A 27 -15.87 -14.86 -18.50
C GLN A 27 -17.27 -14.30 -18.24
N GLU A 28 -17.64 -14.15 -16.97
CA GLU A 28 -18.96 -13.64 -16.60
C GLU A 28 -19.12 -12.20 -17.09
N VAL A 29 -20.31 -11.85 -17.60
CA VAL A 29 -20.55 -10.57 -18.28
C VAL A 29 -21.68 -9.80 -17.61
N PHE A 30 -21.31 -8.78 -16.86
CA PHE A 30 -22.25 -7.83 -16.25
C PHE A 30 -22.60 -6.74 -17.28
N ARG A 31 -23.89 -6.54 -17.49
CA ARG A 31 -24.43 -5.63 -18.52
C ARG A 31 -25.19 -4.50 -17.86
N GLY A 32 -24.72 -3.27 -18.07
CA GLY A 32 -25.49 -2.08 -17.72
C GLY A 32 -26.62 -1.87 -18.72
N ILE A 33 -27.83 -1.64 -18.22
CA ILE A 33 -29.00 -1.29 -19.03
C ILE A 33 -29.11 0.24 -19.03
N GLU A 34 -28.89 0.88 -20.18
CA GLU A 34 -28.96 2.35 -20.29
C GLU A 34 -30.35 2.88 -19.89
N ILE A 35 -30.38 3.87 -19.01
CA ILE A 35 -31.60 4.53 -18.52
C ILE A 35 -31.63 6.01 -18.91
N ASN A 36 -32.83 6.60 -18.84
CA ASN A 36 -33.04 8.01 -19.17
C ASN A 36 -33.46 8.78 -17.91
N SER A 37 -32.76 9.88 -17.63
CA SER A 37 -33.14 10.84 -16.59
C SER A 37 -34.39 11.66 -16.95
N SER A 38 -35.03 12.23 -15.95
CA SER A 38 -36.06 13.26 -16.11
C SER A 38 -35.46 14.57 -16.67
N ALA A 39 -36.30 15.55 -16.99
CA ALA A 39 -35.82 16.87 -17.38
C ALA A 39 -35.29 17.69 -16.19
N GLU A 40 -35.69 17.34 -14.96
CA GLU A 40 -35.31 18.02 -13.73
C GLU A 40 -33.97 17.47 -13.23
N ASP A 41 -33.81 16.14 -13.21
CA ASP A 41 -32.54 15.47 -12.86
C ASP A 41 -31.39 15.91 -13.77
N ARG A 42 -31.67 16.09 -15.08
CA ARG A 42 -30.68 16.64 -16.03
C ARG A 42 -30.24 18.05 -15.70
N VAL A 43 -31.03 18.88 -15.01
CA VAL A 43 -30.56 20.20 -14.57
C VAL A 43 -29.50 20.00 -13.49
N LEU A 44 -29.79 19.19 -12.47
CA LEU A 44 -28.88 18.89 -11.36
C LEU A 44 -27.57 18.23 -11.84
N LEU A 45 -27.67 17.17 -12.67
CA LEU A 45 -26.49 16.50 -13.21
C LEU A 45 -25.62 17.43 -14.09
N ASN A 46 -26.24 18.34 -14.84
CA ASN A 46 -25.51 19.29 -15.68
C ASN A 46 -24.88 20.46 -14.89
N GLU A 47 -25.13 20.59 -13.58
CA GLU A 47 -24.35 21.47 -12.70
C GLU A 47 -22.99 20.84 -12.36
N GLY A 48 -22.92 19.50 -12.33
CA GLY A 48 -21.71 18.74 -11.98
C GLY A 48 -20.96 18.09 -13.14
N PHE A 49 -21.59 17.84 -14.29
CA PHE A 49 -21.01 17.04 -15.38
C PHE A 49 -21.33 17.61 -16.77
N GLN A 50 -20.31 17.69 -17.63
CA GLN A 50 -20.41 18.10 -19.04
C GLN A 50 -20.95 16.97 -19.93
N SER A 51 -20.58 15.73 -19.61
CA SER A 51 -20.99 14.52 -20.30
C SER A 51 -21.06 13.35 -19.32
N TYR A 52 -22.06 12.49 -19.48
CA TYR A 52 -22.28 11.30 -18.67
C TYR A 52 -23.20 10.31 -19.39
N SER A 53 -23.28 9.10 -18.86
CA SER A 53 -24.27 8.08 -19.23
C SER A 53 -24.89 7.51 -17.96
N LEU A 54 -26.18 7.16 -18.02
CA LEU A 54 -26.90 6.58 -16.88
C LEU A 54 -27.27 5.13 -17.19
N PHE A 55 -27.16 4.24 -16.22
CA PHE A 55 -27.47 2.82 -16.40
C PHE A 55 -27.93 2.13 -15.11
N GLU A 56 -28.79 1.13 -15.24
CA GLU A 56 -29.07 0.14 -14.19
C GLU A 56 -28.02 -0.99 -14.28
N LEU A 57 -27.48 -1.44 -13.14
CA LEU A 57 -26.53 -2.55 -13.05
C LEU A 57 -26.93 -3.50 -11.91
N ASP A 58 -26.80 -4.80 -12.16
CA ASP A 58 -26.94 -5.85 -11.14
C ASP A 58 -25.67 -5.88 -10.26
N HIS A 59 -25.62 -4.97 -9.28
CA HIS A 59 -24.50 -4.84 -8.35
C HIS A 59 -24.44 -5.96 -7.31
N GLU A 60 -25.59 -6.56 -6.95
CA GLU A 60 -25.65 -7.68 -6.02
C GLU A 60 -24.95 -8.90 -6.63
N ALA A 61 -25.28 -9.26 -7.87
CA ALA A 61 -24.60 -10.36 -8.57
C ALA A 61 -23.11 -10.07 -8.86
N LEU A 62 -22.73 -8.80 -9.07
CA LEU A 62 -21.32 -8.40 -9.22
C LEU A 62 -20.56 -8.53 -7.90
N TYR A 63 -21.15 -8.08 -6.79
CA TYR A 63 -20.61 -8.27 -5.45
C TYR A 63 -20.45 -9.75 -5.13
N GLU A 64 -21.48 -10.57 -5.34
CA GLU A 64 -21.42 -12.03 -5.09
C GLU A 64 -20.28 -12.72 -5.85
N LEU A 65 -20.04 -12.34 -7.12
CA LEU A 65 -18.91 -12.89 -7.89
C LEU A 65 -17.56 -12.46 -7.32
N VAL A 66 -17.39 -11.18 -7.00
CA VAL A 66 -16.12 -10.64 -6.51
C VAL A 66 -15.81 -11.17 -5.10
N ASP A 67 -16.81 -11.22 -4.21
CA ASP A 67 -16.71 -11.79 -2.86
C ASP A 67 -16.30 -13.28 -2.89
N ALA A 68 -16.94 -14.08 -3.75
CA ALA A 68 -16.60 -15.48 -3.93
C ALA A 68 -15.20 -15.72 -4.53
N ASN A 69 -14.55 -14.68 -5.09
CA ASN A 69 -13.28 -14.77 -5.79
C ASN A 69 -12.30 -13.64 -5.38
N ARG A 70 -12.29 -13.23 -4.11
CA ARG A 70 -11.44 -12.13 -3.56
C ARG A 70 -9.95 -12.20 -3.94
N GLU A 71 -9.39 -13.41 -4.07
CA GLU A 71 -7.99 -13.62 -4.51
C GLU A 71 -7.74 -13.25 -5.99
N GLN A 72 -8.74 -13.40 -6.88
CA GLN A 72 -8.69 -13.03 -8.30
C GLN A 72 -10.09 -13.12 -8.94
N ALA A 73 -10.80 -12.00 -9.08
CA ALA A 73 -12.10 -11.93 -9.73
C ALA A 73 -11.95 -11.50 -11.21
N ILE A 74 -12.42 -12.33 -12.16
CA ILE A 74 -12.32 -12.06 -13.60
C ILE A 74 -13.71 -12.01 -14.22
N PHE A 75 -14.07 -10.86 -14.79
CA PHE A 75 -15.37 -10.63 -15.44
C PHE A 75 -15.25 -9.59 -16.56
N THR A 76 -16.35 -9.34 -17.27
CA THR A 76 -16.45 -8.27 -18.26
C THR A 76 -17.59 -7.33 -17.88
N LEU A 77 -17.29 -6.04 -17.73
CA LEU A 77 -18.28 -5.00 -17.49
C LEU A 77 -18.64 -4.32 -18.82
N GLN A 78 -19.89 -4.47 -19.26
CA GLN A 78 -20.42 -3.90 -20.49
C GLN A 78 -21.44 -2.80 -20.18
N ILE A 79 -20.99 -1.56 -20.08
CA ILE A 79 -21.79 -0.38 -19.70
C ILE A 79 -21.58 0.76 -20.69
N ALA A 80 -22.62 1.55 -20.99
CA ALA A 80 -22.56 2.74 -21.84
C ALA A 80 -21.82 2.57 -23.20
N GLY A 81 -21.84 1.38 -23.79
CA GLY A 81 -21.13 1.05 -25.03
C GLY A 81 -19.64 0.67 -24.88
N PHE A 82 -19.11 0.69 -23.66
CA PHE A 82 -17.81 0.11 -23.33
C PHE A 82 -17.90 -1.41 -23.13
N ASP A 83 -16.75 -2.07 -23.30
CA ASP A 83 -16.57 -3.51 -23.11
C ASP A 83 -15.25 -3.70 -22.36
N TRP A 84 -15.33 -3.81 -21.04
CA TRP A 84 -14.18 -3.77 -20.13
C TRP A 84 -13.92 -5.15 -19.51
N PRO A 85 -12.93 -5.91 -20.02
CA PRO A 85 -12.50 -7.16 -19.37
C PRO A 85 -11.68 -6.78 -18.13
N ILE A 86 -12.28 -6.95 -16.96
CA ILE A 86 -11.73 -6.55 -15.67
C ILE A 86 -11.17 -7.76 -14.94
N GLU A 87 -9.99 -7.58 -14.36
CA GLU A 87 -9.37 -8.49 -13.40
C GLU A 87 -9.11 -7.71 -12.11
N LEU A 88 -9.72 -8.15 -11.01
CA LEU A 88 -9.69 -7.49 -9.70
C LEU A 88 -9.16 -8.42 -8.61
N TYR A 89 -8.51 -7.79 -7.64
CA TYR A 89 -7.93 -8.37 -6.44
C TYR A 89 -8.45 -7.60 -5.23
N GLU A 90 -8.69 -8.29 -4.12
CA GLU A 90 -8.94 -7.63 -2.83
C GLU A 90 -7.75 -6.72 -2.49
N ASN A 91 -8.05 -5.45 -2.21
CA ASN A 91 -7.08 -4.46 -1.79
C ASN A 91 -7.40 -4.05 -0.35
N GLU A 92 -6.96 -4.85 0.62
CA GLU A 92 -7.19 -4.59 2.03
C GLU A 92 -6.26 -3.48 2.54
N LEU A 93 -6.77 -2.24 2.52
CA LEU A 93 -6.07 -1.08 3.08
C LEU A 93 -5.96 -1.15 4.61
N ARG A 94 -6.72 -1.97 5.32
CA ARG A 94 -6.68 -2.03 6.79
C ARG A 94 -5.48 -2.84 7.25
N SER A 95 -4.70 -2.26 8.16
CA SER A 95 -3.55 -2.98 8.75
C SER A 95 -4.02 -4.19 9.58
N PRO A 96 -3.18 -5.22 9.78
CA PRO A 96 -3.52 -6.35 10.66
C PRO A 96 -3.79 -5.99 12.13
N GLY A 97 -3.44 -4.77 12.56
CA GLY A 97 -3.74 -4.21 13.88
C GLY A 97 -4.83 -3.13 13.86
N TYR A 98 -5.60 -3.04 12.77
CA TYR A 98 -6.68 -2.08 12.62
C TYR A 98 -7.72 -2.20 13.74
N SER A 99 -8.23 -1.05 14.19
CA SER A 99 -9.45 -0.96 15.00
C SER A 99 -10.29 0.25 14.56
N ALA A 100 -11.56 0.29 14.96
CA ALA A 100 -12.44 1.42 14.72
C ALA A 100 -13.26 1.75 15.97
N GLY A 101 -13.71 3.00 16.09
CA GLY A 101 -14.59 3.39 17.19
C GLY A 101 -15.44 4.61 16.89
N GLN A 102 -16.55 4.71 17.60
CA GLN A 102 -17.50 5.82 17.55
C GLN A 102 -17.58 6.48 18.93
N THR A 103 -17.61 7.81 18.98
CA THR A 103 -17.88 8.56 20.21
C THR A 103 -19.19 9.33 20.09
N GLY A 104 -20.16 9.00 20.94
CA GLY A 104 -21.47 9.67 21.02
C GLY A 104 -21.81 10.10 22.44
N ASP A 105 -23.07 10.47 22.67
CA ASP A 105 -23.57 10.88 24.00
C ASP A 105 -23.42 9.79 25.08
N ASP A 106 -23.41 8.51 24.67
CA ASP A 106 -23.14 7.35 25.53
C ASP A 106 -21.64 7.15 25.85
N GLY A 107 -20.75 7.96 25.27
CA GLY A 107 -19.30 7.78 25.27
C GLY A 107 -18.78 6.93 24.10
N TYR A 108 -17.53 6.48 24.23
CA TYR A 108 -16.80 5.69 23.23
C TYR A 108 -17.32 4.25 23.12
N LYS A 109 -17.44 3.75 21.90
CA LYS A 109 -17.78 2.36 21.55
C LYS A 109 -16.84 1.89 20.45
N GLU A 110 -16.21 0.73 20.65
CA GLU A 110 -15.44 0.05 19.60
C GLU A 110 -16.40 -0.52 18.54
N VAL A 111 -16.04 -0.39 17.26
CA VAL A 111 -16.84 -0.84 16.12
C VAL A 111 -16.16 -2.06 15.50
N ILE A 112 -16.86 -3.19 15.49
CA ILE A 112 -16.45 -4.39 14.75
C ILE A 112 -16.75 -4.13 13.28
N GLN A 113 -15.70 -4.14 12.44
CA GLN A 113 -15.84 -3.88 11.01
C GLN A 113 -16.37 -5.08 10.22
N GLY A 114 -16.97 -4.77 9.08
CA GLY A 114 -17.31 -5.72 8.03
C GLY A 114 -16.09 -6.18 7.22
N GLU A 115 -16.37 -6.99 6.20
CA GLU A 115 -15.38 -7.54 5.26
C GLU A 115 -14.67 -6.44 4.44
N CYS A 116 -13.65 -6.80 3.66
CA CYS A 116 -13.01 -5.82 2.78
C CYS A 116 -13.97 -5.42 1.65
N VAL A 117 -14.12 -4.11 1.44
CA VAL A 117 -14.96 -3.51 0.39
C VAL A 117 -14.14 -2.90 -0.75
N THR A 118 -12.82 -2.85 -0.61
CA THR A 118 -11.90 -2.14 -1.52
C THR A 118 -11.14 -3.12 -2.41
N PHE A 119 -11.16 -2.87 -3.72
CA PHE A 119 -10.55 -3.75 -4.73
C PHE A 119 -9.70 -2.93 -5.70
N ALA A 120 -8.61 -3.53 -6.17
CA ALA A 120 -7.71 -2.96 -7.16
C ALA A 120 -7.31 -4.01 -8.20
N GLY A 121 -6.94 -3.57 -9.39
CA GLY A 121 -6.59 -4.48 -10.48
C GLY A 121 -6.44 -3.74 -11.80
N TYR A 122 -6.80 -4.39 -12.90
CA TYR A 122 -6.55 -3.86 -14.24
C TYR A 122 -7.55 -4.32 -15.30
N LEU A 123 -7.62 -3.54 -16.38
CA LEU A 123 -8.16 -4.00 -17.64
C LEU A 123 -7.21 -5.03 -18.26
N ALA A 124 -7.70 -6.26 -18.41
CA ALA A 124 -6.95 -7.37 -18.97
C ALA A 124 -6.32 -6.99 -20.32
N GLN A 125 -5.11 -7.48 -20.58
CA GLN A 125 -4.30 -7.21 -21.79
C GLN A 125 -3.78 -5.77 -21.96
N THR A 126 -4.19 -4.80 -21.11
CA THR A 126 -3.74 -3.40 -21.23
C THR A 126 -2.97 -2.87 -20.02
N SER A 127 -3.06 -3.55 -18.87
CA SER A 127 -2.47 -3.13 -17.59
C SER A 127 -2.92 -1.74 -17.10
N LYS A 128 -4.02 -1.20 -17.66
CA LYS A 128 -4.62 0.05 -17.19
C LYS A 128 -5.34 -0.20 -15.87
N ALA A 129 -5.09 0.65 -14.88
CA ALA A 129 -5.61 0.47 -13.53
C ALA A 129 -7.15 0.45 -13.49
N VAL A 130 -7.68 -0.39 -12.62
CA VAL A 130 -9.08 -0.43 -12.19
C VAL A 130 -9.06 -0.40 -10.67
N ARG A 131 -9.87 0.46 -10.06
CA ARG A 131 -10.09 0.46 -8.61
C ARG A 131 -11.58 0.58 -8.36
N LEU A 132 -12.19 -0.49 -7.89
CA LEU A 132 -13.60 -0.56 -7.54
C LEU A 132 -13.75 -0.78 -6.04
N ASN A 133 -14.88 -0.32 -5.52
CA ASN A 133 -15.35 -0.55 -4.17
C ASN A 133 -16.72 -1.22 -4.29
N LEU A 134 -16.95 -2.28 -3.53
CA LEU A 134 -18.14 -3.12 -3.65
C LEU A 134 -18.72 -3.41 -2.27
N GLU A 135 -20.02 -3.15 -2.15
CA GLU A 135 -20.89 -3.57 -1.04
C GLU A 135 -22.13 -4.26 -1.65
N PRO A 136 -22.88 -5.09 -0.89
CA PRO A 136 -24.04 -5.83 -1.43
C PRO A 136 -25.09 -4.96 -2.13
N ASN A 137 -25.16 -3.67 -1.80
CA ASN A 137 -26.13 -2.70 -2.30
C ASN A 137 -25.55 -1.62 -3.24
N ARG A 138 -24.23 -1.63 -3.52
CA ARG A 138 -23.60 -0.64 -4.42
C ARG A 138 -22.20 -1.02 -4.92
N VAL A 139 -21.88 -0.57 -6.14
CA VAL A 139 -20.50 -0.55 -6.69
C VAL A 139 -20.09 0.86 -7.11
N TRP A 140 -18.85 1.25 -6.83
CA TRP A 140 -18.32 2.56 -7.25
C TRP A 140 -16.81 2.55 -7.42
N GLY A 141 -16.24 3.57 -8.06
CA GLY A 141 -14.80 3.68 -8.31
C GLY A 141 -14.50 4.03 -9.76
N TYR A 142 -13.32 3.65 -10.28
CA TYR A 142 -12.89 4.02 -11.62
C TYR A 142 -12.25 2.89 -12.45
N VAL A 143 -12.32 3.08 -13.77
CA VAL A 143 -11.62 2.31 -14.80
C VAL A 143 -10.78 3.28 -15.64
N THR A 144 -9.45 3.12 -15.61
CA THR A 144 -8.55 3.86 -16.49
C THR A 144 -8.54 3.22 -17.89
N THR A 145 -8.55 4.04 -18.94
CA THR A 145 -8.46 3.60 -20.34
C THR A 145 -7.40 4.40 -21.11
N GLU A 146 -7.26 4.18 -22.42
CA GLU A 146 -6.46 5.08 -23.28
C GLU A 146 -7.11 6.46 -23.52
N ASN A 147 -8.43 6.58 -23.27
CA ASN A 147 -9.22 7.79 -23.52
C ASN A 147 -9.52 8.58 -22.23
N GLY A 148 -8.76 8.33 -21.16
CA GLY A 148 -8.98 8.91 -19.84
C GLY A 148 -9.56 7.92 -18.84
N GLU A 149 -10.00 8.45 -17.70
CA GLU A 149 -10.43 7.71 -16.53
C GLU A 149 -11.93 7.86 -16.33
N TYR A 150 -12.65 6.74 -16.28
CA TYR A 150 -14.10 6.72 -16.18
C TYR A 150 -14.55 6.27 -14.80
N PHE A 151 -15.40 7.07 -14.16
CA PHE A 151 -15.92 6.82 -12.82
C PHE A 151 -17.34 6.29 -12.86
N ILE A 152 -17.61 5.28 -12.04
CA ILE A 152 -18.93 4.74 -11.75
C ILE A 152 -19.31 5.19 -10.34
N GLU A 153 -20.46 5.85 -10.19
CA GLU A 153 -21.01 6.24 -8.90
C GLU A 153 -22.52 5.96 -8.82
N PRO A 154 -23.06 5.60 -7.65
CA PRO A 154 -24.50 5.51 -7.42
C PRO A 154 -25.19 6.84 -7.74
N LEU A 155 -26.25 6.78 -8.55
CA LEU A 155 -26.96 7.99 -9.01
C LEU A 155 -27.63 8.74 -7.85
N ASN A 156 -27.99 8.03 -6.77
CA ASN A 156 -28.58 8.58 -5.56
C ASN A 156 -27.64 9.49 -4.73
N ARG A 157 -26.36 9.60 -5.10
CA ARG A 157 -25.46 10.66 -4.58
C ARG A 157 -25.73 12.04 -5.18
N PHE A 158 -26.40 12.09 -6.33
CA PHE A 158 -26.65 13.32 -7.08
C PHE A 158 -28.15 13.63 -7.23
N ILE A 159 -29.01 12.60 -7.13
CA ILE A 159 -30.46 12.68 -7.31
C ILE A 159 -31.16 11.90 -6.18
N ASP A 160 -31.73 12.59 -5.19
CA ASP A 160 -32.31 12.00 -3.97
C ASP A 160 -33.29 10.84 -4.21
N ASP A 161 -34.11 10.93 -5.26
CA ASP A 161 -35.16 9.94 -5.60
C ASP A 161 -34.67 8.80 -6.52
N ALA A 162 -33.37 8.75 -6.88
CA ALA A 162 -32.81 7.69 -7.72
C ALA A 162 -32.79 6.32 -6.99
N LYS A 163 -33.01 5.25 -7.74
CA LYS A 163 -33.11 3.89 -7.18
C LYS A 163 -31.73 3.30 -6.87
N GLU A 164 -31.69 2.42 -5.87
CA GLU A 164 -30.58 1.49 -5.72
C GLU A 164 -30.40 0.70 -7.04
N GLY A 165 -29.14 0.54 -7.48
CA GLY A 165 -28.82 -0.07 -8.77
C GLY A 165 -28.81 0.87 -9.97
N GLU A 166 -29.23 2.14 -9.82
CA GLU A 166 -29.03 3.17 -10.85
C GLU A 166 -27.68 3.88 -10.64
N TYR A 167 -26.89 4.00 -11.70
CA TYR A 167 -25.53 4.53 -11.68
C TYR A 167 -25.32 5.62 -12.74
N ILE A 168 -24.38 6.52 -12.45
CA ILE A 168 -23.79 7.45 -13.41
C ILE A 168 -22.40 6.96 -13.82
N LEU A 169 -22.12 7.02 -15.12
CA LEU A 169 -20.78 6.91 -15.71
C LEU A 169 -20.36 8.26 -16.28
N TYR A 170 -19.19 8.76 -15.91
CA TYR A 170 -18.62 9.99 -16.47
C TYR A 170 -17.09 9.87 -16.61
N ASN A 171 -16.46 10.68 -17.48
CA ASN A 171 -15.00 10.79 -17.55
C ASN A 171 -14.51 11.88 -16.58
N ALA A 172 -13.37 11.69 -15.93
CA ALA A 172 -12.78 12.67 -15.01
C ALA A 172 -12.61 14.08 -15.64
N ASP A 173 -12.36 14.16 -16.95
CA ASP A 173 -12.22 15.43 -17.69
C ASP A 173 -13.58 16.13 -17.95
N ASP A 174 -14.70 15.39 -17.88
CA ASP A 174 -16.06 15.92 -18.05
C ASP A 174 -16.65 16.50 -16.74
N VAL A 175 -15.95 16.40 -15.61
CA VAL A 175 -16.41 16.94 -14.33
C VAL A 175 -16.35 18.47 -14.32
N ILE A 176 -17.44 19.11 -13.88
CA ILE A 176 -17.52 20.57 -13.71
C ILE A 176 -16.99 20.93 -12.32
N VAL A 177 -15.83 21.58 -12.32
CA VAL A 177 -15.20 22.20 -11.15
C VAL A 177 -15.17 23.72 -11.32
N SER A 178 -15.48 24.49 -10.27
CA SER A 178 -15.31 25.95 -10.29
C SER A 178 -13.93 26.36 -9.79
N GLY A 179 -13.29 27.27 -10.53
CA GLY A 179 -12.07 27.96 -10.10
C GLY A 179 -12.28 28.96 -8.96
N GLU A 180 -13.50 29.10 -8.42
CA GLU A 180 -13.78 29.87 -7.20
C GLU A 180 -13.60 29.00 -5.93
N VAL A 181 -13.58 27.67 -6.06
CA VAL A 181 -13.36 26.72 -4.97
C VAL A 181 -11.85 26.45 -4.83
N SER A 182 -11.27 26.86 -3.70
CA SER A 182 -9.84 26.82 -3.43
C SER A 182 -9.43 26.00 -2.20
N CYS A 183 -8.13 25.75 -2.06
CA CYS A 183 -7.51 25.08 -0.90
C CYS A 183 -6.74 26.12 -0.07
N GLY A 184 -6.86 26.07 1.27
CA GLY A 184 -6.51 27.21 2.12
C GLY A 184 -5.09 27.22 2.69
N ALA A 185 -4.26 26.22 2.36
CA ALA A 185 -2.98 25.94 3.02
C ALA A 185 -1.97 27.10 2.97
N ASP A 186 -2.06 28.02 2.00
CA ASP A 186 -1.24 29.24 1.92
C ASP A 186 -1.37 30.14 3.16
N THR A 187 -2.47 30.05 3.92
CA THR A 187 -2.70 30.86 5.13
C THR A 187 -1.99 30.32 6.39
N GLN A 188 -1.60 29.03 6.39
CA GLN A 188 -0.79 28.41 7.45
C GLN A 188 0.71 28.35 7.10
N SER A 189 1.15 29.20 6.17
CA SER A 189 2.49 29.15 5.55
C SER A 189 3.64 29.72 6.40
N GLU A 190 3.61 29.54 7.73
CA GLU A 190 4.87 29.46 8.47
C GLU A 190 5.58 28.16 8.09
N LYS A 191 6.34 28.24 6.99
CA LYS A 191 7.21 27.16 6.51
C LYS A 191 8.14 26.73 7.63
N VAL A 192 7.78 25.64 8.30
CA VAL A 192 8.56 25.00 9.36
C VAL A 192 9.97 24.79 8.83
N LYS A 193 10.95 25.47 9.43
CA LYS A 193 12.29 25.64 8.84
C LYS A 193 13.16 24.42 9.11
N LYS A 194 12.80 23.30 8.48
CA LYS A 194 13.70 22.14 8.35
C LYS A 194 15.06 22.63 7.86
N SER A 195 16.12 22.28 8.60
CA SER A 195 17.48 22.35 8.08
C SER A 195 17.53 21.59 6.76
N GLN A 196 17.97 22.24 5.67
CA GLN A 196 17.83 21.67 4.33
C GLN A 196 18.43 20.26 4.26
N PRO A 197 17.65 19.25 3.83
CA PRO A 197 18.21 17.96 3.48
C PRO A 197 19.22 18.12 2.35
N SER A 198 20.31 17.36 2.38
CA SER A 198 21.16 17.20 1.21
C SER A 198 20.32 16.62 0.06
N GLN A 199 20.43 17.23 -1.13
CA GLN A 199 19.73 16.81 -2.34
C GLN A 199 20.18 15.39 -2.76
N GLY A 200 19.51 14.36 -2.23
CA GLY A 200 19.54 13.00 -2.74
C GLY A 200 18.45 12.84 -3.79
N ALA A 201 18.79 12.25 -4.94
CA ALA A 201 17.77 11.77 -5.88
C ALA A 201 16.89 10.70 -5.20
N PRO A 202 15.66 10.44 -5.70
CA PRO A 202 14.90 9.28 -5.27
C PRO A 202 15.75 8.02 -5.45
N LYS A 203 15.83 7.17 -4.42
CA LYS A 203 16.34 5.81 -4.60
C LYS A 203 15.40 5.13 -5.59
N THR A 204 15.90 4.74 -6.75
CA THR A 204 15.14 3.94 -7.72
C THR A 204 15.45 2.48 -7.44
N GLY A 205 14.54 1.80 -6.75
CA GLY A 205 14.66 0.40 -6.31
C GLY A 205 13.41 0.00 -5.50
N ASP A 206 13.12 -1.30 -5.43
CA ASP A 206 11.86 -1.88 -4.93
C ASP A 206 11.68 -1.79 -3.39
N ASP A 207 11.55 -0.58 -2.86
CA ASP A 207 11.28 -0.31 -1.44
C ASP A 207 9.78 0.03 -1.22
N CYS A 208 8.87 -0.97 -1.23
CA CYS A 208 7.43 -0.73 -1.03
C CYS A 208 7.15 0.12 0.24
N ARG A 209 6.69 1.36 0.05
CA ARG A 209 6.69 2.38 1.11
C ARG A 209 5.36 2.39 1.84
N LYS A 210 5.36 2.08 3.13
CA LYS A 210 4.11 2.05 3.91
C LYS A 210 3.78 3.39 4.55
N LEU A 211 2.55 3.84 4.38
CA LEU A 211 1.98 5.02 5.05
C LEU A 211 0.86 4.59 6.01
N GLU A 212 1.10 4.67 7.32
CA GLU A 212 0.09 4.36 8.33
C GLU A 212 -0.87 5.56 8.53
N ILE A 213 -2.10 5.49 8.03
CA ILE A 213 -3.11 6.55 8.16
C ILE A 213 -4.11 6.21 9.27
N ALA A 214 -4.47 7.19 10.10
CA ALA A 214 -5.75 7.15 10.80
C ALA A 214 -6.74 8.15 10.19
N THR A 215 -8.02 7.80 10.16
CA THR A 215 -9.07 8.69 9.62
C THR A 215 -10.07 9.08 10.69
N GLU A 216 -10.76 10.19 10.47
CA GLU A 216 -11.89 10.61 11.30
C GLU A 216 -13.07 11.11 10.46
N SER A 217 -14.30 10.92 10.94
CA SER A 217 -15.49 11.66 10.55
C SER A 217 -16.01 12.53 11.71
N ASP A 218 -16.40 13.77 11.40
CA ASP A 218 -17.10 14.67 12.34
C ASP A 218 -18.61 14.37 12.41
N PHE A 219 -19.33 15.06 13.30
CA PHE A 219 -20.77 14.86 13.43
C PHE A 219 -21.54 15.21 12.16
N GLU A 220 -21.13 16.25 11.43
CA GLU A 220 -21.73 16.62 10.16
C GLU A 220 -21.61 15.48 9.13
N ALA A 221 -20.45 14.82 9.03
CA ALA A 221 -20.23 13.65 8.19
C ALA A 221 -21.11 12.45 8.62
N PHE A 222 -21.12 12.10 9.91
CA PHE A 222 -21.97 11.04 10.42
C PHE A 222 -23.47 11.30 10.14
N ASN A 223 -23.93 12.53 10.39
CA ASN A 223 -25.33 12.92 10.16
C ASN A 223 -25.69 12.99 8.66
N ALA A 224 -24.72 13.20 7.78
CA ALA A 224 -24.87 13.07 6.32
C ALA A 224 -24.85 11.60 5.84
N GLY A 225 -24.67 10.62 6.73
CA GLY A 225 -24.64 9.20 6.41
C GLY A 225 -23.32 8.72 5.82
N ILE A 226 -22.23 9.49 5.99
CA ILE A 226 -20.88 9.05 5.64
C ILE A 226 -20.49 7.88 6.56
N THR A 227 -19.92 6.83 5.99
CA THR A 227 -19.48 5.63 6.71
C THR A 227 -17.98 5.44 6.63
N PHE A 228 -17.44 4.58 7.51
CA PHE A 228 -16.07 4.09 7.40
C PHE A 228 -15.76 3.44 6.04
N SER A 229 -16.74 2.76 5.41
CA SER A 229 -16.61 2.20 4.06
C SER A 229 -16.40 3.29 3.00
N ASP A 230 -17.13 4.40 3.07
CA ASP A 230 -16.95 5.51 2.12
C ASP A 230 -15.55 6.12 2.23
N ILE A 231 -15.07 6.30 3.47
CA ILE A 231 -13.75 6.86 3.76
C ILE A 231 -12.64 5.96 3.20
N ILE A 232 -12.69 4.64 3.49
CA ILE A 232 -11.64 3.73 3.02
C ILE A 232 -11.72 3.49 1.50
N ALA A 233 -12.92 3.54 0.92
CA ALA A 233 -13.13 3.53 -0.52
C ALA A 233 -12.53 4.75 -1.21
N ASN A 234 -12.64 5.95 -0.63
CA ASN A 234 -11.94 7.13 -1.13
C ASN A 234 -10.41 6.98 -1.02
N LEU A 235 -9.90 6.44 0.10
CA LEU A 235 -8.47 6.13 0.23
C LEU A 235 -7.99 5.08 -0.78
N ASN A 236 -8.81 4.10 -1.16
CA ASN A 236 -8.51 3.18 -2.26
C ASN A 236 -8.30 3.97 -3.57
N LEU A 237 -9.12 4.99 -3.87
CA LEU A 237 -8.91 5.80 -5.08
C LEU A 237 -7.65 6.70 -4.96
N VAL A 238 -7.34 7.22 -3.77
CA VAL A 238 -6.18 8.07 -3.51
C VAL A 238 -4.86 7.29 -3.57
N GLU A 239 -4.84 6.06 -3.02
CA GLU A 239 -3.68 5.17 -3.09
C GLU A 239 -3.26 4.92 -4.55
N GLY A 240 -4.21 4.79 -5.48
CA GLY A 240 -3.92 4.65 -6.91
C GLY A 240 -3.00 5.74 -7.47
N ILE A 241 -3.08 6.96 -6.94
CA ILE A 241 -2.18 8.08 -7.29
C ILE A 241 -0.82 7.91 -6.60
N TYR A 242 -0.82 7.60 -5.31
CA TYR A 242 0.38 7.56 -4.47
C TYR A 242 1.28 6.35 -4.77
N THR A 243 0.72 5.18 -5.05
CA THR A 243 1.47 4.01 -5.54
C THR A 243 2.08 4.31 -6.91
N ALA A 244 1.28 4.82 -7.86
CA ALA A 244 1.74 5.10 -9.22
C ALA A 244 2.81 6.22 -9.32
N THR A 245 2.81 7.18 -8.38
CA THR A 245 3.75 8.32 -8.40
C THR A 245 4.96 8.13 -7.49
N TYR A 246 4.81 7.43 -6.35
CA TYR A 246 5.79 7.42 -5.26
C TYR A 246 6.08 6.05 -4.65
N ASP A 247 5.48 4.97 -5.18
CA ASP A 247 5.52 3.60 -4.62
C ASP A 247 5.05 3.52 -3.16
N VAL A 248 3.99 4.27 -2.84
CA VAL A 248 3.38 4.29 -1.49
C VAL A 248 2.11 3.43 -1.46
N GLU A 249 2.07 2.49 -0.51
CA GLU A 249 0.91 1.73 -0.07
C GLU A 249 0.27 2.39 1.17
N ILE A 250 -1.07 2.47 1.21
CA ILE A 250 -1.81 3.09 2.32
C ILE A 250 -2.30 2.01 3.29
N PHE A 251 -1.89 2.11 4.55
CA PHE A 251 -2.34 1.24 5.64
C PHE A 251 -3.19 2.04 6.62
N VAL A 252 -4.52 1.87 6.58
CA VAL A 252 -5.41 2.39 7.60
C VAL A 252 -5.19 1.60 8.90
N VAL A 253 -4.73 2.29 9.94
CA VAL A 253 -4.46 1.70 11.27
C VAL A 253 -5.59 1.94 12.26
N TYR A 254 -6.37 3.00 12.07
CA TYR A 254 -7.49 3.34 12.94
C TYR A 254 -8.51 4.23 12.22
N GLN A 255 -9.80 4.04 12.50
CA GLN A 255 -10.85 4.97 12.09
C GLN A 255 -11.68 5.41 13.29
N HIS A 256 -11.99 6.70 13.38
CA HIS A 256 -12.86 7.26 14.40
C HIS A 256 -14.03 8.02 13.79
N GLU A 257 -15.15 8.11 14.52
CA GLU A 257 -16.33 8.84 14.09
C GLU A 257 -17.03 9.50 15.28
N TRP A 258 -17.40 10.77 15.13
CA TRP A 258 -18.21 11.48 16.11
C TRP A 258 -19.70 11.33 15.79
N THR A 259 -20.43 10.60 16.63
CA THR A 259 -21.88 10.37 16.47
C THR A 259 -22.71 11.33 17.33
N THR A 260 -22.14 12.46 17.75
CA THR A 260 -22.81 13.51 18.55
C THR A 260 -22.31 14.90 18.15
N SER A 261 -23.20 15.89 18.12
CA SER A 261 -22.86 17.30 17.87
C SER A 261 -22.07 17.98 19.01
N ALA A 262 -21.69 17.21 20.03
CA ALA A 262 -20.78 17.61 21.09
C ALA A 262 -19.30 17.23 20.80
N ASP A 263 -18.95 17.08 19.51
CA ASP A 263 -17.58 16.84 19.06
C ASP A 263 -16.65 18.05 19.35
N PRO A 264 -15.31 17.89 19.24
CA PRO A 264 -14.37 18.95 19.58
C PRO A 264 -14.22 20.01 18.47
N TYR A 265 -14.94 19.90 17.36
CA TYR A 265 -14.78 20.69 16.14
C TYR A 265 -15.79 21.84 16.09
N THR A 266 -15.83 22.64 17.14
CA THR A 266 -16.88 23.66 17.34
C THR A 266 -16.72 24.97 16.53
N THR A 267 -15.62 25.18 15.80
CA THR A 267 -15.36 26.48 15.14
C THR A 267 -16.15 26.68 13.85
N THR A 268 -16.60 27.90 13.55
CA THR A 268 -17.11 28.26 12.21
C THR A 268 -16.12 29.11 11.42
N GLU A 269 -14.90 29.29 11.94
CA GLU A 269 -13.80 29.89 11.18
C GLU A 269 -13.29 28.89 10.14
N SER A 270 -12.79 29.40 9.01
CA SER A 270 -12.34 28.54 7.92
C SER A 270 -11.27 27.56 8.39
N GLY A 271 -11.27 26.34 7.82
CA GLY A 271 -10.43 25.22 8.28
C GLY A 271 -8.92 25.50 8.39
N CYS A 272 -8.46 26.60 7.76
CA CYS A 272 -7.09 27.08 7.76
C CYS A 272 -6.81 28.38 8.55
N GLY A 273 -7.77 29.03 9.21
CA GLY A 273 -7.56 30.31 9.91
C GLY A 273 -7.55 30.17 11.44
N GLY A 274 -6.64 30.86 12.13
CA GLY A 274 -6.67 30.96 13.61
C GLY A 274 -6.62 29.59 14.30
N PHE A 275 -7.57 29.34 15.21
CA PHE A 275 -7.84 28.03 15.79
C PHE A 275 -8.99 27.32 15.03
N GLY A 276 -8.77 27.16 13.73
CA GLY A 276 -9.68 26.52 12.78
C GLY A 276 -9.73 24.99 12.94
N THR A 277 -10.53 24.33 12.11
CA THR A 277 -10.76 22.87 12.20
C THR A 277 -9.45 22.07 12.22
N LEU A 278 -8.45 22.44 11.40
CA LEU A 278 -7.14 21.77 11.39
C LEU A 278 -6.41 21.83 12.74
N GLN A 279 -6.47 22.96 13.44
CA GLN A 279 -5.89 23.12 14.78
C GLN A 279 -6.65 22.31 15.82
N GLN A 280 -7.99 22.27 15.72
CA GLN A 280 -8.84 21.47 16.62
C GLN A 280 -8.58 19.97 16.45
N VAL A 281 -8.56 19.45 15.22
CA VAL A 281 -8.20 18.05 14.90
C VAL A 281 -6.84 17.70 15.48
N GLY A 282 -5.82 18.52 15.20
CA GLY A 282 -4.50 18.30 15.77
C GLY A 282 -4.50 18.29 17.31
N ALA A 283 -5.22 19.22 17.96
CA ALA A 283 -5.27 19.31 19.41
C ALA A 283 -5.95 18.07 20.04
N GLU A 284 -7.05 17.62 19.44
CA GLU A 284 -7.79 16.42 19.85
C GLU A 284 -6.92 15.16 19.72
N TRP A 285 -6.36 14.93 18.53
CA TRP A 285 -5.55 13.75 18.21
C TRP A 285 -4.20 13.69 18.95
N ARG A 286 -3.68 14.82 19.43
CA ARG A 286 -2.53 14.88 20.37
C ARG A 286 -2.92 14.63 21.83
N THR A 287 -4.18 14.83 22.21
CA THR A 287 -4.61 14.75 23.62
C THR A 287 -5.25 13.40 23.93
N ASN A 288 -6.24 13.00 23.13
CA ASN A 288 -7.12 11.87 23.44
C ASN A 288 -6.79 10.59 22.65
N PHE A 289 -6.14 10.70 21.49
CA PHE A 289 -5.74 9.56 20.63
C PHE A 289 -4.22 9.29 20.66
N THR A 290 -3.58 9.47 21.81
CA THR A 290 -2.12 9.31 21.99
C THR A 290 -1.62 7.86 21.90
N ASN A 291 -2.51 6.90 22.13
CA ASN A 291 -2.28 5.45 22.05
C ASN A 291 -2.31 4.90 20.62
N ILE A 292 -2.87 5.64 19.66
CA ILE A 292 -2.97 5.22 18.26
C ILE A 292 -1.69 5.59 17.51
N ARG A 293 -0.79 4.64 17.27
CA ARG A 293 0.40 4.85 16.42
C ARG A 293 -0.05 5.00 14.96
N ARG A 294 0.46 6.02 14.28
CA ARG A 294 0.13 6.41 12.89
C ARG A 294 1.18 7.37 12.35
N ASP A 295 1.23 7.52 11.03
CA ASP A 295 2.06 8.47 10.31
C ASP A 295 1.33 9.75 9.92
N MET A 296 0.04 9.67 9.62
CA MET A 296 -0.82 10.78 9.17
C MET A 296 -2.22 10.67 9.79
N THR A 297 -2.97 11.77 9.81
CA THR A 297 -4.38 11.82 10.23
C THR A 297 -5.21 12.64 9.26
N VAL A 298 -6.29 12.06 8.74
CA VAL A 298 -7.15 12.66 7.71
C VAL A 298 -8.58 12.78 8.24
N LEU A 299 -9.07 14.00 8.46
CA LEU A 299 -10.48 14.27 8.77
C LEU A 299 -11.28 14.37 7.47
N TYR A 300 -12.42 13.70 7.46
CA TYR A 300 -13.49 13.77 6.48
C TYR A 300 -14.68 14.48 7.11
N SER A 301 -15.14 15.57 6.51
CA SER A 301 -16.07 16.50 7.17
C SER A 301 -17.18 16.93 6.21
N GLN A 302 -18.43 16.98 6.67
CA GLN A 302 -19.53 17.57 5.88
C GLN A 302 -19.79 19.04 6.22
N LYS A 303 -18.88 19.66 6.95
CA LYS A 303 -19.00 21.01 7.45
C LYS A 303 -18.46 22.02 6.44
N ASP A 304 -19.17 23.13 6.27
CA ASP A 304 -18.71 24.25 5.45
C ASP A 304 -17.54 24.97 6.14
N PHE A 305 -16.35 24.84 5.56
CA PHE A 305 -15.11 25.48 6.01
C PHE A 305 -14.94 26.92 5.46
N ASN A 306 -16.07 27.60 5.19
CA ASN A 306 -16.21 28.90 4.51
C ASN A 306 -16.06 28.77 2.99
N SER A 307 -17.01 29.33 2.23
CA SER A 307 -17.44 28.95 0.87
C SER A 307 -16.39 28.70 -0.22
N ASN A 308 -15.16 29.16 -0.02
CA ASN A 308 -14.08 29.05 -0.99
C ASN A 308 -12.90 28.18 -0.49
N THR A 309 -12.86 27.71 0.76
CA THR A 309 -11.77 26.87 1.27
C THR A 309 -12.31 25.50 1.68
N ILE A 310 -12.12 24.49 0.84
CA ILE A 310 -12.66 23.13 1.06
C ILE A 310 -11.64 22.13 1.64
N GLY A 311 -10.40 22.55 1.83
CA GLY A 311 -9.33 21.69 2.31
C GLY A 311 -8.29 22.48 3.10
N CYS A 312 -7.70 21.82 4.10
CA CYS A 312 -6.54 22.33 4.81
C CYS A 312 -5.60 21.24 5.33
N ALA A 313 -4.30 21.50 5.22
CA ALA A 313 -3.26 20.66 5.76
C ALA A 313 -2.03 21.47 6.17
N TRP A 314 -1.31 20.97 7.17
CA TRP A 314 0.00 21.52 7.52
C TRP A 314 1.04 21.18 6.46
N ILE A 315 1.81 22.17 6.01
CA ILE A 315 2.76 21.99 4.90
C ILE A 315 4.10 21.42 5.39
N GLY A 316 4.47 20.24 4.89
CA GLY A 316 5.83 19.68 4.96
C GLY A 316 6.27 19.18 6.33
N VAL A 317 5.31 18.92 7.19
CA VAL A 317 5.44 18.45 8.58
C VAL A 317 5.71 16.96 8.71
N PHE A 318 5.45 16.17 7.67
CA PHE A 318 5.79 14.74 7.66
C PHE A 318 7.26 14.54 8.04
N GLY A 319 7.59 13.52 8.82
CA GLY A 319 8.94 13.29 9.33
C GLY A 319 9.59 14.39 10.18
N ASN A 320 8.93 15.50 10.54
CA ASN A 320 9.51 16.48 11.47
C ASN A 320 9.16 16.14 12.92
N GLY A 321 10.05 15.45 13.63
CA GLY A 321 9.82 15.08 15.03
C GLY A 321 9.97 16.24 16.04
N SER A 322 10.69 17.30 15.70
CA SER A 322 11.22 18.28 16.67
C SER A 322 10.52 19.64 16.72
N GLU A 323 9.44 19.84 15.96
CA GLU A 323 8.72 21.13 15.86
C GLU A 323 7.19 20.98 15.97
N ASN A 324 6.70 19.88 16.57
CA ASN A 324 5.26 19.61 16.73
C ASN A 324 4.61 20.41 17.88
N ASP A 325 5.41 21.17 18.62
CA ASP A 325 5.05 22.00 19.76
C ASP A 325 5.53 23.44 19.53
N GLY A 326 4.57 24.31 19.18
CA GLY A 326 4.79 25.72 18.89
C GLY A 326 3.72 26.62 19.52
N VAL A 327 3.96 27.93 19.42
CA VAL A 327 3.00 28.99 19.74
C VAL A 327 3.03 30.00 18.60
N LEU A 328 2.09 29.91 17.65
CA LEU A 328 1.86 31.01 16.71
C LEU A 328 1.01 32.07 17.40
N ASN A 329 1.42 33.35 17.31
CA ASN A 329 0.65 34.52 17.76
C ASN A 329 0.19 34.55 19.23
N GLY A 330 0.66 33.63 20.09
CA GLY A 330 0.27 33.52 21.50
C GLY A 330 -0.70 32.36 21.79
N GLU A 331 -1.13 31.62 20.76
CA GLU A 331 -1.98 30.44 20.86
C GLU A 331 -1.14 29.16 20.66
N GLY A 332 -1.38 28.14 21.48
CA GLY A 332 -0.63 26.88 21.40
C GLY A 332 -1.00 26.12 20.13
N THR A 333 -0.05 25.94 19.22
CA THR A 333 -0.32 25.28 17.94
C THR A 333 -0.09 23.79 18.00
N THR A 334 -0.92 23.06 17.25
CA THR A 334 -0.62 21.70 16.86
C THR A 334 -0.02 21.71 15.47
N VAL A 335 1.28 21.47 15.38
CA VAL A 335 1.93 21.17 14.09
C VAL A 335 2.06 19.64 14.00
N GLY A 336 1.85 19.08 12.82
CA GLY A 336 1.93 17.64 12.54
C GLY A 336 1.11 17.26 11.31
N PRO A 337 1.28 16.05 10.74
CA PRO A 337 0.63 15.62 9.50
C PRO A 337 -0.86 15.31 9.71
N TYR A 338 -1.61 16.39 9.84
CA TYR A 338 -3.06 16.45 9.88
C TYR A 338 -3.56 17.09 8.57
N SER A 339 -4.66 16.58 8.04
CA SER A 339 -5.44 17.21 6.99
C SER A 339 -6.93 17.19 7.33
N VAL A 340 -7.68 18.18 6.82
CA VAL A 340 -9.13 18.28 6.93
C VAL A 340 -9.72 18.52 5.54
N ASN A 341 -10.76 17.77 5.20
CA ASN A 341 -11.33 17.72 3.85
C ASN A 341 -12.84 17.90 3.96
N GLN A 342 -13.37 18.99 3.41
CA GLN A 342 -14.80 19.22 3.26
C GLN A 342 -15.30 18.34 2.10
N TRP A 343 -16.25 17.44 2.37
CA TRP A 343 -16.73 16.45 1.43
C TRP A 343 -18.00 16.84 0.68
N ASP A 344 -18.68 17.91 1.10
CA ASP A 344 -19.73 18.57 0.34
C ASP A 344 -19.48 20.07 0.26
N TRP A 345 -19.50 20.64 -0.95
CA TRP A 345 -19.20 22.04 -1.21
C TRP A 345 -20.03 22.59 -2.37
N GLN A 346 -20.29 23.90 -2.34
CA GLN A 346 -21.04 24.57 -3.39
C GLN A 346 -20.15 24.99 -4.56
N GLY A 347 -20.73 25.08 -5.75
CA GLY A 347 -20.03 25.58 -6.94
C GLY A 347 -19.30 24.53 -7.79
N GLY A 348 -19.54 23.23 -7.61
CA GLY A 348 -19.02 22.21 -8.50
C GLY A 348 -19.41 20.81 -8.06
N SER A 349 -19.02 19.79 -8.83
CA SER A 349 -19.34 18.40 -8.51
C SER A 349 -18.50 17.86 -7.35
N THR A 350 -19.18 17.33 -6.33
CA THR A 350 -18.63 16.53 -5.22
C THR A 350 -18.42 15.06 -5.60
N SER A 351 -18.19 14.82 -6.90
CA SER A 351 -17.84 13.52 -7.49
C SER A 351 -16.62 12.87 -6.82
N ASP A 352 -16.51 11.54 -6.94
CA ASP A 352 -15.35 10.81 -6.44
C ASP A 352 -14.03 11.18 -7.13
N ALA A 353 -14.08 11.62 -8.39
CA ALA A 353 -12.91 12.20 -9.06
C ALA A 353 -12.42 13.46 -8.32
N SER A 354 -13.34 14.38 -7.97
CA SER A 354 -13.03 15.58 -7.20
C SER A 354 -12.58 15.26 -5.76
N ARG A 355 -13.33 14.40 -5.05
CA ARG A 355 -13.06 14.02 -3.65
C ARG A 355 -11.72 13.28 -3.51
N ARG A 356 -11.35 12.43 -4.47
CA ARG A 356 -10.02 11.81 -4.54
C ARG A 356 -8.94 12.87 -4.68
N THR A 357 -9.10 13.80 -5.61
CA THR A 357 -8.08 14.83 -5.87
C THR A 357 -7.92 15.80 -4.69
N LEU A 358 -9.01 16.16 -3.99
CA LEU A 358 -8.97 16.93 -2.74
C LEU A 358 -8.11 16.24 -1.67
N VAL A 359 -8.43 14.98 -1.34
CA VAL A 359 -7.68 14.25 -0.30
C VAL A 359 -6.22 14.04 -0.71
N ALA A 360 -5.97 13.73 -1.98
CA ALA A 360 -4.60 13.60 -2.50
C ALA A 360 -3.80 14.91 -2.42
N HIS A 361 -4.46 16.07 -2.62
CA HIS A 361 -3.90 17.41 -2.50
C HIS A 361 -3.52 17.73 -1.05
N GLU A 362 -4.43 17.54 -0.10
CA GLU A 362 -4.17 17.84 1.32
C GLU A 362 -3.14 16.89 1.95
N MET A 363 -3.13 15.61 1.56
CA MET A 363 -2.02 14.70 1.87
C MET A 363 -0.69 15.20 1.24
N GLY A 364 -0.75 15.74 0.02
CA GLY A 364 0.40 16.31 -0.68
C GLY A 364 1.01 17.50 0.05
N HIS A 365 0.19 18.33 0.67
CA HIS A 365 0.61 19.37 1.60
C HIS A 365 1.30 18.80 2.84
N ASN A 366 0.80 17.74 3.49
CA ASN A 366 1.53 17.12 4.61
C ASN A 366 2.94 16.64 4.22
N PHE A 367 3.10 16.11 3.00
CA PHE A 367 4.40 15.80 2.40
C PHE A 367 5.18 17.03 1.91
N GLY A 368 4.64 18.25 2.01
CA GLY A 368 5.36 19.50 1.72
C GLY A 368 5.30 19.97 0.28
N GLY A 369 4.42 19.38 -0.53
CA GLY A 369 4.01 19.98 -1.80
C GLY A 369 3.41 21.36 -1.55
N THR A 370 3.81 22.35 -2.34
CA THR A 370 3.24 23.71 -2.33
C THR A 370 2.43 23.95 -3.59
N HIS A 371 1.48 24.87 -3.54
CA HIS A 371 0.80 25.39 -4.72
C HIS A 371 1.80 25.83 -5.81
N ASP A 372 1.44 25.61 -7.07
CA ASP A 372 2.21 26.19 -8.17
C ASP A 372 1.97 27.71 -8.28
N SER A 373 2.99 28.44 -8.72
CA SER A 373 2.94 29.89 -8.90
C SER A 373 2.40 30.33 -10.26
N ASN A 374 1.98 29.37 -11.11
CA ASN A 374 1.93 29.54 -12.56
C ASN A 374 0.53 29.37 -13.18
N GLY A 375 -0.52 29.30 -12.36
CA GLY A 375 -1.90 29.64 -12.76
C GLY A 375 -2.51 28.75 -13.85
N GLY A 376 -1.95 27.55 -14.06
CA GLY A 376 -2.46 26.55 -14.99
C GLY A 376 -2.80 25.28 -14.23
N CYS A 377 -4.06 25.15 -13.80
CA CYS A 377 -4.54 24.01 -13.03
C CYS A 377 -4.62 22.72 -13.85
N ALA A 378 -3.46 22.11 -14.06
CA ALA A 378 -3.26 20.81 -14.68
C ALA A 378 -2.48 19.86 -13.75
N ASN A 379 -2.52 20.09 -12.43
CA ASN A 379 -1.87 19.24 -11.44
C ASN A 379 -2.63 19.24 -10.10
N ILE A 380 -2.42 18.19 -9.30
CA ILE A 380 -3.10 18.00 -8.02
C ILE A 380 -2.89 19.21 -7.09
N MET A 381 -1.67 19.74 -7.00
CA MET A 381 -1.34 20.90 -6.16
C MET A 381 -1.77 22.26 -6.77
N CYS A 382 -2.78 22.32 -7.65
CA CYS A 382 -3.34 23.63 -7.99
C CYS A 382 -4.14 24.18 -6.80
N PRO A 383 -4.06 25.49 -6.49
CA PRO A 383 -4.87 26.11 -5.43
C PRO A 383 -6.39 26.04 -5.65
N THR A 384 -6.88 25.54 -6.79
CA THR A 384 -8.31 25.30 -7.03
C THR A 384 -8.58 23.82 -7.35
N ILE A 385 -9.76 23.35 -6.94
CA ILE A 385 -10.16 21.95 -7.13
C ILE A 385 -10.19 21.56 -8.62
N ASN A 386 -9.82 20.32 -8.89
CA ASN A 386 -9.76 19.70 -10.21
C ASN A 386 -9.81 18.17 -10.04
N THR A 387 -9.69 17.41 -11.14
CA THR A 387 -9.83 15.93 -11.15
C THR A 387 -8.57 15.18 -11.59
N THR A 388 -7.44 15.89 -11.77
CA THR A 388 -6.21 15.28 -12.28
C THR A 388 -5.57 14.31 -11.29
N THR A 389 -4.80 13.36 -11.81
CA THR A 389 -3.99 12.38 -11.07
C THR A 389 -2.51 12.74 -10.99
N VAL A 390 -2.10 13.88 -11.56
CA VAL A 390 -0.67 14.21 -11.73
C VAL A 390 -0.22 15.29 -10.74
N PHE A 391 0.79 14.98 -9.92
CA PHE A 391 1.57 16.01 -9.21
C PHE A 391 2.57 16.67 -10.17
N ASN A 392 2.73 18.00 -10.12
CA ASN A 392 3.75 18.68 -10.93
C ASN A 392 5.18 18.37 -10.42
N ALA A 393 6.20 18.53 -11.28
CA ALA A 393 7.58 18.17 -10.94
C ALA A 393 8.17 18.93 -9.72
N ALA A 394 7.72 20.16 -9.44
CA ALA A 394 8.17 20.93 -8.27
C ALA A 394 7.57 20.36 -6.99
N ALA A 395 6.26 20.05 -6.98
CA ALA A 395 5.59 19.36 -5.89
C ALA A 395 6.19 17.97 -5.66
N GLN A 396 6.38 17.16 -6.71
CA GLN A 396 7.05 15.85 -6.59
C GLN A 396 8.44 15.96 -5.96
N THR A 397 9.23 16.96 -6.32
CA THR A 397 10.57 17.18 -5.73
C THR A 397 10.49 17.52 -4.23
N GLN A 398 9.57 18.41 -3.85
CA GLN A 398 9.33 18.78 -2.44
C GLN A 398 8.83 17.59 -1.63
N MET A 399 7.83 16.88 -2.15
CA MET A 399 7.20 15.73 -1.52
C MET A 399 8.20 14.59 -1.34
N ASN A 400 8.97 14.23 -2.38
CA ASN A 400 10.03 13.23 -2.26
C ASN A 400 11.09 13.60 -1.21
N GLY A 401 11.53 14.86 -1.16
CA GLY A 401 12.49 15.31 -0.15
C GLY A 401 11.98 15.24 1.30
N ASN A 402 10.66 15.17 1.48
CA ASN A 402 10.00 15.07 2.78
C ASN A 402 9.66 13.62 3.15
N MET A 403 9.14 12.87 2.18
CA MET A 403 8.85 11.44 2.25
C MET A 403 10.13 10.61 2.49
N ASN A 404 11.26 11.04 1.92
CA ASN A 404 12.58 10.39 2.08
C ASN A 404 13.34 10.91 3.33
N PHE A 405 12.73 11.74 4.18
CA PHE A 405 13.40 12.28 5.36
C PHE A 405 13.52 11.20 6.45
N GLU A 406 14.74 10.93 6.94
CA GLU A 406 15.07 9.88 7.92
C GLU A 406 14.53 10.16 9.34
N SER A 407 13.22 10.37 9.50
CA SER A 407 12.58 10.67 10.79
C SER A 407 12.52 9.47 11.74
N ALA A 408 12.74 8.25 11.23
CA ALA A 408 12.62 7.00 11.98
C ALA A 408 13.42 7.00 13.29
N VAL A 409 14.62 7.60 13.27
CA VAL A 409 15.52 7.70 14.44
C VAL A 409 15.20 8.90 15.34
N ALA A 410 14.55 9.94 14.82
CA ALA A 410 14.31 11.21 15.51
C ALA A 410 12.90 11.38 16.10
N ASN A 411 11.91 10.58 15.66
CA ASN A 411 10.50 10.75 16.02
C ASN A 411 9.82 9.47 16.57
N ASP A 412 10.57 8.57 17.23
CA ASP A 412 10.03 7.27 17.71
C ASP A 412 9.39 6.42 16.58
N GLY A 413 9.86 6.64 15.34
CA GLY A 413 9.31 6.08 14.11
C GLY A 413 7.90 6.55 13.73
N ARG A 414 7.41 7.68 14.24
CA ARG A 414 6.13 8.30 13.85
C ARG A 414 6.32 9.18 12.61
N SER A 415 5.34 9.19 11.71
CA SER A 415 5.36 10.00 10.49
C SER A 415 6.60 9.72 9.65
N ALA A 416 6.85 8.43 9.41
CA ALA A 416 7.97 7.92 8.63
C ALA A 416 7.42 6.91 7.62
N LEU A 417 7.58 7.16 6.32
CA LEU A 417 7.28 6.12 5.34
C LEU A 417 8.23 4.96 5.59
N ARG A 418 7.68 3.79 5.90
CA ARG A 418 8.50 2.62 6.22
C ARG A 418 8.91 1.97 4.92
N GLU A 419 10.19 2.12 4.55
CA GLU A 419 10.84 1.27 3.56
C GLU A 419 10.82 -0.19 4.09
N ARG A 420 10.27 -1.12 3.32
CA ARG A 420 10.32 -2.55 3.67
C ARG A 420 11.70 -3.09 3.32
N TYR A 421 12.61 -3.20 4.30
CA TYR A 421 13.78 -4.05 4.14
C TYR A 421 13.33 -5.47 3.75
N LEU A 422 13.85 -5.97 2.63
CA LEU A 422 13.59 -7.33 2.17
C LEU A 422 14.07 -8.35 3.20
N SER A 423 13.14 -8.93 3.95
CA SER A 423 13.32 -10.23 4.58
C SER A 423 13.40 -11.26 3.45
N ALA A 424 14.61 -11.71 3.13
CA ALA A 424 14.84 -12.67 2.06
C ALA A 424 14.36 -14.07 2.48
N GLU A 425 13.09 -14.38 2.22
CA GLU A 425 12.68 -15.76 1.98
C GLU A 425 13.02 -16.09 0.50
N GLU A 426 14.03 -16.95 0.32
CA GLU A 426 14.47 -17.58 -0.95
C GLU A 426 14.81 -16.67 -2.16
N GLY A 427 16.01 -16.09 -2.19
CA GLY A 427 16.62 -15.60 -3.46
C GLY A 427 17.73 -14.55 -3.30
N GLY A 428 19.00 -14.96 -3.39
CA GLY A 428 20.15 -14.04 -3.22
C GLY A 428 20.54 -13.26 -4.49
N VAL A 429 20.83 -11.97 -4.34
CA VAL A 429 21.35 -11.11 -5.42
C VAL A 429 22.83 -11.42 -5.69
N SER A 430 23.23 -11.41 -6.97
CA SER A 430 24.59 -11.77 -7.41
C SER A 430 25.26 -10.63 -8.16
N LEU A 431 26.51 -10.30 -7.79
CA LEU A 431 27.34 -9.31 -8.50
C LEU A 431 28.56 -9.99 -9.13
N ALA A 432 28.91 -9.58 -10.35
CA ALA A 432 30.04 -10.11 -11.10
C ALA A 432 30.95 -8.98 -11.61
N PHE A 433 32.27 -9.15 -11.44
CA PHE A 433 33.29 -8.21 -11.92
C PHE A 433 34.18 -8.90 -12.96
N LEU A 434 34.56 -8.19 -14.02
CA LEU A 434 35.47 -8.68 -15.07
C LEU A 434 36.90 -8.11 -14.88
N PRO A 435 37.95 -8.85 -15.30
CA PRO A 435 39.30 -8.66 -14.77
C PRO A 435 40.10 -7.51 -15.40
N SER A 436 40.89 -6.83 -14.55
CA SER A 436 42.01 -5.95 -14.94
C SER A 436 43.34 -6.55 -14.48
N THR A 437 44.42 -6.34 -15.25
CA THR A 437 45.55 -7.30 -15.33
C THR A 437 46.78 -6.98 -14.48
N ASN A 438 46.78 -5.95 -13.62
CA ASN A 438 47.93 -5.61 -12.77
C ASN A 438 47.60 -5.60 -11.27
N SER A 439 48.29 -6.46 -10.54
CA SER A 439 48.09 -6.74 -9.12
C SER A 439 48.84 -5.76 -8.21
N ALA A 440 48.16 -4.71 -7.73
CA ALA A 440 48.59 -3.90 -6.59
C ALA A 440 47.46 -3.11 -5.89
N ASN A 441 46.20 -3.57 -5.98
CA ASN A 441 45.08 -2.96 -5.25
C ASN A 441 44.70 -3.82 -4.04
N VAL A 442 44.13 -3.20 -3.00
CA VAL A 442 43.64 -3.86 -1.79
C VAL A 442 42.26 -3.32 -1.48
N LEU A 443 41.30 -4.22 -1.24
CA LEU A 443 39.98 -3.87 -0.75
C LEU A 443 39.94 -4.18 0.76
N ILE A 444 39.31 -3.30 1.54
CA ILE A 444 39.06 -3.52 2.96
C ILE A 444 37.55 -3.53 3.15
N LEU A 445 37.03 -4.64 3.64
CA LEU A 445 35.62 -4.82 3.99
C LEU A 445 35.57 -5.13 5.50
N ASP A 446 34.73 -4.38 6.21
CA ASP A 446 34.51 -4.44 7.66
C ASP A 446 35.79 -4.67 8.50
N GLY A 447 36.74 -3.75 8.36
CA GLY A 447 38.02 -3.77 9.07
C GLY A 447 39.03 -4.86 8.65
N THR A 448 38.65 -5.79 7.76
CA THR A 448 39.49 -6.90 7.33
C THR A 448 40.16 -6.61 5.99
N LEU A 449 41.50 -6.73 5.96
CA LEU A 449 42.32 -6.56 4.74
C LEU A 449 42.21 -7.80 3.84
N ILE A 450 41.64 -7.64 2.64
CA ILE A 450 41.63 -8.69 1.61
C ILE A 450 42.63 -8.31 0.49
N PRO A 451 43.80 -8.97 0.40
CA PRO A 451 44.71 -8.75 -0.71
C PRO A 451 44.14 -9.35 -2.01
N LEU A 452 44.10 -8.57 -3.09
CA LEU A 452 43.64 -9.02 -4.41
C LEU A 452 44.65 -9.96 -5.07
N SER A 453 44.67 -11.21 -4.61
CA SER A 453 45.29 -12.34 -5.27
C SER A 453 44.41 -13.57 -5.07
N PHE A 454 44.01 -14.20 -6.19
CA PHE A 454 43.09 -15.36 -6.30
C PHE A 454 41.60 -15.01 -6.09
N PHE A 455 40.62 -15.38 -6.94
CA PHE A 455 40.63 -16.24 -8.15
C PHE A 455 39.76 -15.66 -9.29
N PHE A 456 39.85 -16.27 -10.48
CA PHE A 456 39.02 -15.97 -11.66
C PHE A 456 37.60 -16.54 -11.53
N GLY A 457 36.61 -15.83 -12.07
CA GLY A 457 35.28 -16.40 -12.40
C GLY A 457 34.37 -16.71 -11.21
N THR A 458 34.63 -16.12 -10.04
CA THR A 458 33.80 -16.26 -8.85
C THR A 458 32.70 -15.21 -8.78
N THR A 459 31.45 -15.65 -8.76
CA THR A 459 30.32 -14.85 -8.25
C THR A 459 30.45 -14.74 -6.74
N ALA A 460 30.41 -13.51 -6.20
CA ALA A 460 30.24 -13.31 -4.78
C ALA A 460 28.75 -13.09 -4.49
N GLN A 461 28.20 -13.87 -3.55
CA GLN A 461 26.83 -13.65 -3.07
C GLN A 461 26.87 -12.85 -1.76
N TYR A 462 26.05 -11.82 -1.72
CA TYR A 462 25.93 -10.90 -0.60
C TYR A 462 24.52 -11.04 -0.02
N ASN A 463 24.40 -11.08 1.31
CA ASN A 463 23.09 -11.00 1.97
C ASN A 463 22.56 -9.58 1.79
N ALA A 464 21.27 -9.40 1.46
CA ALA A 464 20.57 -8.21 0.90
C ALA A 464 21.06 -6.80 1.33
N SER A 465 22.31 -6.51 1.01
CA SER A 465 23.16 -5.44 1.53
C SER A 465 24.57 -5.63 0.93
N GLU A 466 25.58 -4.97 1.49
CA GLU A 466 26.88 -4.73 0.85
C GLU A 466 27.34 -3.30 1.20
N GLU A 467 28.06 -3.01 2.31
CA GLU A 467 28.61 -1.67 2.61
C GLU A 467 29.77 -1.39 1.65
N ILE A 468 29.42 -1.29 0.37
CA ILE A 468 30.32 -1.17 -0.76
C ILE A 468 30.71 0.32 -0.90
N ARG A 469 31.19 0.94 0.20
CA ARG A 469 31.75 2.30 0.14
C ARG A 469 33.12 2.27 -0.53
N MET A 470 33.32 3.18 -1.49
CA MET A 470 34.66 3.60 -1.92
C MET A 470 35.11 4.83 -1.13
N ASN A 471 36.41 4.96 -0.86
CA ASN A 471 36.96 6.12 -0.14
C ASN A 471 37.32 7.29 -1.09
N PRO A 472 37.22 8.55 -0.62
CA PRO A 472 37.71 9.71 -1.38
C PRO A 472 39.21 9.58 -1.70
N GLY A 473 39.57 9.74 -2.97
CA GLY A 473 40.95 9.63 -3.45
C GLY A 473 41.29 8.30 -4.12
N ALA A 474 40.33 7.38 -4.31
CA ALA A 474 40.50 6.29 -5.26
C ALA A 474 40.74 6.85 -6.68
N LEU A 475 41.85 6.45 -7.31
CA LEU A 475 42.21 6.84 -8.68
C LEU A 475 41.94 5.69 -9.64
N MET A 476 41.11 5.92 -10.65
CA MET A 476 41.01 5.04 -11.82
C MET A 476 42.10 5.41 -12.81
N GLU A 477 42.86 4.42 -13.31
CA GLU A 477 43.68 4.64 -14.51
C GLU A 477 42.78 4.73 -15.74
N ALA A 478 43.14 5.62 -16.68
CA ALA A 478 42.36 5.86 -17.88
C ALA A 478 42.30 4.60 -18.78
N GLY A 479 41.07 4.16 -19.11
CA GLY A 479 40.83 3.04 -20.03
C GLY A 479 40.38 1.72 -19.37
N VAL A 480 39.76 1.77 -18.19
CA VAL A 480 39.12 0.60 -17.54
C VAL A 480 37.60 0.77 -17.51
N ASP A 481 36.87 -0.07 -18.25
CA ASP A 481 35.41 -0.16 -18.20
C ASP A 481 34.95 -1.21 -17.16
N ILE A 482 33.83 -0.93 -16.49
CA ILE A 482 33.16 -1.85 -15.55
C ILE A 482 31.69 -1.93 -15.96
N ASN A 483 31.17 -3.14 -16.16
CA ASN A 483 29.75 -3.41 -16.41
C ASN A 483 29.14 -4.14 -15.21
N PHE A 484 27.88 -3.83 -14.91
CA PHE A 484 27.06 -4.50 -13.91
C PHE A 484 25.82 -5.10 -14.59
N GLN A 485 25.30 -6.20 -14.06
CA GLN A 485 24.07 -6.83 -14.53
C GLN A 485 23.30 -7.36 -13.31
N PHE A 486 21.98 -7.15 -13.30
CA PHE A 486 21.06 -7.57 -12.25
C PHE A 486 19.93 -8.39 -12.89
N ASP A 487 19.35 -9.31 -12.12
CA ASP A 487 18.24 -10.17 -12.54
C ASP A 487 17.23 -10.19 -11.38
N ILE A 488 15.97 -9.85 -11.64
CA ILE A 488 14.95 -9.57 -10.60
C ILE A 488 13.70 -10.41 -10.87
N ALA A 489 13.25 -11.15 -9.86
CA ALA A 489 11.92 -11.75 -9.83
C ALA A 489 10.93 -10.74 -9.20
N SER A 490 9.87 -10.42 -9.94
CA SER A 490 8.95 -9.30 -9.69
C SER A 490 8.00 -9.48 -8.50
N CYS A 491 7.71 -8.37 -7.80
CA CYS A 491 6.60 -8.25 -6.85
C CYS A 491 5.24 -8.13 -7.56
N ALA A 492 4.29 -9.02 -7.24
CA ALA A 492 2.85 -8.78 -7.41
C ALA A 492 1.99 -9.90 -6.76
N ASN A 493 0.93 -9.52 -6.04
CA ASN A 493 -0.32 -10.28 -6.11
C ASN A 493 -1.07 -9.74 -7.35
N GLY A 494 -0.91 -10.45 -8.46
CA GLY A 494 -1.28 -9.99 -9.80
C GLY A 494 -0.39 -10.66 -10.84
N ALA A 495 -0.88 -11.67 -11.56
CA ALA A 495 -0.01 -12.57 -12.32
C ALA A 495 0.71 -11.88 -13.50
N ILE A 496 2.05 -11.94 -13.52
CA ILE A 496 2.84 -11.45 -14.66
C ILE A 496 2.68 -12.37 -15.87
N VAL A 497 2.26 -11.78 -17.00
CA VAL A 497 2.39 -12.38 -18.34
C VAL A 497 3.62 -11.75 -19.02
N PRO A 498 4.56 -12.54 -19.56
CA PRO A 498 5.88 -12.03 -19.91
C PRO A 498 5.91 -11.20 -21.19
N ASN A 499 6.62 -10.07 -21.17
CA ASN A 499 7.12 -9.42 -22.37
C ASN A 499 8.66 -9.31 -22.31
N ALA A 500 9.33 -9.93 -23.28
CA ALA A 500 10.78 -10.07 -23.29
C ALA A 500 11.47 -8.90 -24.02
N GLN A 501 12.49 -8.31 -23.39
CA GLN A 501 13.63 -7.68 -24.06
C GLN A 501 14.86 -7.74 -23.13
N ASP A 502 15.87 -8.53 -23.49
CA ASP A 502 17.23 -8.38 -22.97
C ASP A 502 17.73 -6.94 -23.24
N GLY A 503 18.15 -6.23 -22.19
CA GLY A 503 18.51 -4.81 -22.26
C GLY A 503 19.87 -4.48 -21.66
N SER A 504 20.97 -4.91 -22.29
CA SER A 504 22.32 -4.54 -21.88
C SER A 504 22.64 -3.07 -22.20
N GLY A 505 23.07 -2.28 -21.21
CA GLY A 505 23.54 -0.89 -21.41
C GLY A 505 24.94 -0.67 -20.84
N SER A 506 25.85 -0.13 -21.65
CA SER A 506 27.20 0.27 -21.24
C SER A 506 27.34 1.80 -21.27
N GLY A 507 27.89 2.40 -20.21
CA GLY A 507 28.15 3.84 -20.14
C GLY A 507 29.51 4.14 -19.53
N SER A 508 30.43 4.65 -20.35
CA SER A 508 31.72 5.17 -19.91
C SER A 508 31.66 6.69 -19.79
N ASP A 509 31.71 7.23 -18.57
CA ASP A 509 32.52 8.41 -18.25
C ASP A 509 32.59 8.65 -16.74
N SER A 510 33.69 9.26 -16.29
CA SER A 510 34.10 9.26 -14.89
C SER A 510 33.50 10.41 -14.06
N GLU A 511 32.70 10.09 -13.04
CA GLU A 511 32.66 10.84 -11.76
C GLU A 511 32.09 9.94 -10.62
N GLN A 512 32.41 10.27 -9.37
CA GLN A 512 32.48 9.29 -8.26
C GLN A 512 31.14 8.81 -7.68
N LEU A 513 31.07 7.51 -7.33
CA LEU A 513 29.97 6.86 -6.59
C LEU A 513 30.51 6.06 -5.37
N THR A 514 29.75 6.01 -4.27
CA THR A 514 30.10 5.26 -3.04
C THR A 514 28.84 4.64 -2.40
N SER A 515 28.69 3.31 -2.41
CA SER A 515 27.49 2.55 -1.96
C SER A 515 27.62 1.92 -0.53
N LEU A 516 26.89 0.84 -0.15
CA LEU A 516 25.65 0.95 0.66
C LEU A 516 25.30 -0.25 1.63
N ASN A 517 25.48 -0.09 2.97
CA ASN A 517 24.95 -0.83 4.17
C ASN A 517 25.22 -2.36 4.33
N ARG A 518 25.19 -3.01 5.53
CA ARG A 518 25.43 -4.48 5.72
C ARG A 518 24.69 -5.17 6.90
N GLY A 519 24.35 -6.48 6.78
CA GLY A 519 23.79 -7.33 7.87
C GLY A 519 23.97 -8.88 7.75
N SER A 520 23.55 -9.63 8.79
CA SER A 520 23.95 -11.03 9.12
C SER A 520 22.96 -12.16 8.73
N SER A 521 23.21 -13.39 9.18
CA SER A 521 22.54 -14.66 8.82
C SER A 521 21.63 -15.25 9.91
N ASP A 522 20.63 -16.05 9.51
CA ASP A 522 19.80 -16.95 10.37
C ASP A 522 20.39 -18.39 10.38
N THR A 523 20.08 -19.19 11.41
CA THR A 523 20.57 -20.59 11.55
C THR A 523 19.50 -21.62 11.20
N ASP A 524 19.86 -22.56 10.32
CA ASP A 524 18.97 -23.61 9.82
C ASP A 524 18.68 -24.71 10.84
N VAL A 525 17.39 -24.96 11.07
CA VAL A 525 16.87 -26.00 11.97
C VAL A 525 15.99 -26.95 11.18
N ILE A 526 16.37 -28.23 11.11
CA ILE A 526 15.79 -29.23 10.19
C ILE A 526 15.18 -30.39 10.99
N LEU A 527 13.91 -30.70 10.74
CA LEU A 527 13.18 -31.84 11.33
C LEU A 527 12.98 -32.96 10.29
N TYR A 528 13.50 -34.17 10.56
CA TYR A 528 13.46 -35.29 9.61
C TYR A 528 13.47 -36.68 10.30
N PRO A 529 12.87 -37.73 9.70
CA PRO A 529 11.92 -37.67 8.59
C PRO A 529 10.65 -36.92 9.00
N ASN A 530 10.02 -36.28 8.02
CA ASN A 530 8.74 -35.61 8.16
C ASN A 530 8.04 -35.59 6.77
N PRO A 531 6.90 -36.29 6.57
CA PRO A 531 6.17 -37.11 7.55
C PRO A 531 6.99 -38.28 8.11
N THR A 532 6.62 -38.76 9.30
CA THR A 532 7.26 -39.91 9.96
C THR A 532 6.26 -40.99 10.33
N SER A 533 6.67 -42.25 10.24
CA SER A 533 6.00 -43.38 10.88
C SER A 533 6.69 -43.84 12.17
N SER A 534 7.86 -43.31 12.52
CA SER A 534 8.67 -43.72 13.68
C SER A 534 9.23 -42.50 14.45
N ASN A 535 10.38 -42.61 15.11
CA ASN A 535 11.06 -41.47 15.72
C ASN A 535 11.61 -40.50 14.65
N SER A 536 11.53 -39.21 14.94
CA SER A 536 12.07 -38.11 14.11
C SER A 536 13.21 -37.41 14.82
N PHE A 537 14.04 -36.69 14.09
CA PHE A 537 15.25 -36.05 14.57
C PHE A 537 15.25 -34.57 14.20
N ILE A 538 15.83 -33.74 15.07
CA ILE A 538 16.08 -32.32 14.80
C ILE A 538 17.59 -32.15 14.65
N LYS A 539 18.04 -31.62 13.52
CA LYS A 539 19.41 -31.12 13.32
C LYS A 539 19.39 -29.60 13.37
N LEU A 540 20.29 -29.02 14.14
CA LEU A 540 20.48 -27.56 14.26
C LEU A 540 21.94 -27.24 14.58
N GLU A 541 22.39 -26.04 14.23
CA GLU A 541 23.70 -25.52 14.60
C GLU A 541 23.52 -24.42 15.66
N SER A 542 24.32 -24.45 16.72
CA SER A 542 24.35 -23.38 17.73
C SER A 542 25.74 -22.77 17.83
N GLU A 543 25.79 -21.45 18.00
CA GLU A 543 27.03 -20.66 18.06
C GLU A 543 27.74 -20.76 19.43
N LYS A 544 27.13 -21.43 20.42
CA LYS A 544 27.65 -21.58 21.79
C LYS A 544 27.08 -22.81 22.48
N GLU A 545 27.70 -23.26 23.57
CA GLU A 545 27.08 -24.29 24.42
C GLU A 545 25.88 -23.72 25.20
N GLU A 546 24.67 -24.27 25.00
CA GLU A 546 23.45 -23.77 25.66
C GLU A 546 22.35 -24.83 25.86
N GLN A 547 21.44 -24.58 26.81
CA GLN A 547 20.32 -25.48 27.10
C GLN A 547 19.06 -25.05 26.35
N ILE A 548 18.37 -26.01 25.72
CA ILE A 548 17.10 -25.81 25.03
C ILE A 548 15.95 -26.61 25.63
N PHE A 549 14.75 -26.09 25.42
CA PHE A 549 13.48 -26.68 25.84
C PHE A 549 12.71 -27.09 24.59
N ILE A 550 12.31 -28.36 24.52
CA ILE A 550 11.56 -28.93 23.40
C ILE A 550 10.17 -29.28 23.89
N THR A 551 9.13 -28.72 23.27
CA THR A 551 7.73 -28.98 23.61
C THR A 551 6.95 -29.35 22.36
N ILE A 552 6.29 -30.51 22.37
CA ILE A 552 5.43 -30.97 21.27
C ILE A 552 3.97 -30.75 21.65
N PHE A 553 3.24 -30.06 20.79
CA PHE A 553 1.80 -29.83 20.89
C PHE A 553 1.06 -30.69 19.86
N ASP A 554 -0.14 -31.18 20.20
CA ASP A 554 -1.08 -31.71 19.22
C ASP A 554 -1.80 -30.60 18.43
N GLY A 555 -2.57 -30.97 17.40
CA GLY A 555 -3.38 -30.04 16.60
C GLY A 555 -4.48 -29.28 17.34
N LEU A 556 -4.65 -29.48 18.65
CA LEU A 556 -5.54 -28.70 19.53
C LEU A 556 -4.74 -27.85 20.55
N GLY A 557 -3.42 -27.74 20.39
CA GLY A 557 -2.53 -26.96 21.26
C GLY A 557 -2.21 -27.60 22.61
N ARG A 558 -2.49 -28.90 22.80
CA ARG A 558 -2.21 -29.59 24.07
C ARG A 558 -0.79 -30.15 24.05
N VAL A 559 -0.02 -29.93 25.11
CA VAL A 559 1.33 -30.51 25.26
C VAL A 559 1.22 -32.04 25.38
N VAL A 560 1.88 -32.75 24.47
CA VAL A 560 1.94 -34.23 24.46
C VAL A 560 3.31 -34.79 24.84
N VAL A 561 4.39 -34.06 24.57
CA VAL A 561 5.77 -34.40 24.96
C VAL A 561 6.50 -33.13 25.35
N GLN A 562 7.37 -33.21 26.36
CA GLN A 562 8.29 -32.14 26.72
C GLN A 562 9.63 -32.75 27.18
N SER A 563 10.74 -32.22 26.68
CA SER A 563 12.11 -32.57 27.11
C SER A 563 13.02 -31.35 27.14
N ASN A 564 14.14 -31.47 27.83
CA ASN A 564 15.17 -30.44 27.92
C ASN A 564 16.48 -31.07 27.46
N GLU A 565 17.15 -30.43 26.50
CA GLU A 565 18.38 -30.95 25.91
C GLU A 565 19.49 -29.89 26.02
N PHE A 566 20.75 -30.33 25.90
CA PHE A 566 21.91 -29.45 25.94
C PHE A 566 22.65 -29.51 24.60
N LEU A 567 22.91 -28.34 24.02
CA LEU A 567 23.61 -28.16 22.76
C LEU A 567 25.09 -27.93 23.02
N ALA A 568 25.94 -28.54 22.21
CA ALA A 568 27.33 -28.14 22.05
C ALA A 568 27.46 -27.02 21.01
N GLU A 569 28.55 -26.26 21.03
CA GLU A 569 28.91 -25.34 19.95
C GLU A 569 29.11 -26.13 18.63
N GLY A 570 28.47 -25.67 17.55
CA GLY A 570 28.38 -26.35 16.25
C GLY A 570 27.10 -27.18 16.06
N VAL A 571 27.20 -28.19 15.17
CA VAL A 571 26.04 -28.99 14.72
C VAL A 571 25.63 -30.06 15.74
N ASN A 572 24.37 -30.00 16.18
CA ASN A 572 23.72 -30.95 17.07
C ASN A 572 22.63 -31.76 16.35
N VAL A 573 22.35 -32.97 16.83
CA VAL A 573 21.22 -33.80 16.37
C VAL A 573 20.52 -34.42 17.58
N ILE A 574 19.21 -34.21 17.67
CA ILE A 574 18.35 -34.59 18.81
C ILE A 574 17.26 -35.55 18.34
N GLU A 575 17.00 -36.63 19.08
CA GLU A 575 15.95 -37.61 18.79
C GLU A 575 14.64 -37.28 19.51
N LEU A 576 13.55 -37.14 18.76
CA LEU A 576 12.18 -37.03 19.25
C LEU A 576 11.55 -38.42 19.34
N GLN A 577 10.96 -38.75 20.49
CA GLN A 577 10.27 -40.01 20.75
C GLN A 577 8.85 -40.06 20.10
N SER A 578 8.76 -39.71 18.82
CA SER A 578 7.51 -39.56 18.07
C SER A 578 6.85 -40.87 17.64
N GLU A 579 7.51 -42.02 17.77
CA GLU A 579 6.92 -43.34 17.51
C GLU A 579 5.67 -43.59 18.39
N ASN A 580 5.68 -43.06 19.63
CA ASN A 580 4.57 -43.21 20.58
C ASN A 580 3.40 -42.22 20.35
N LEU A 581 3.50 -41.31 19.37
CA LEU A 581 2.42 -40.38 19.03
C LEU A 581 1.38 -41.07 18.13
N THR A 582 0.10 -40.76 18.36
CA THR A 582 -0.99 -41.17 17.45
C THR A 582 -0.86 -40.48 16.09
N GLN A 583 -1.34 -41.10 15.02
CA GLN A 583 -1.41 -40.48 13.69
C GLN A 583 -2.09 -39.10 13.77
N GLY A 584 -1.49 -38.08 13.15
CA GLY A 584 -1.97 -36.71 13.22
C GLY A 584 -0.90 -35.65 12.98
N LEU A 585 -1.32 -34.39 13.13
CA LEU A 585 -0.47 -33.21 13.02
C LEU A 585 -0.05 -32.70 14.40
N TYR A 586 1.23 -32.39 14.54
CA TYR A 586 1.86 -31.87 15.76
C TYR A 586 2.75 -30.67 15.44
N PHE A 587 3.00 -29.85 16.46
CA PHE A 587 3.91 -28.71 16.39
C PHE A 587 5.01 -28.87 17.43
N VAL A 588 6.26 -28.84 17.00
CA VAL A 588 7.46 -29.00 17.84
C VAL A 588 8.08 -27.63 18.05
N ASN A 589 7.88 -27.05 19.23
CA ASN A 589 8.50 -25.78 19.61
C ASN A 589 9.85 -26.04 20.28
N LEU A 590 10.87 -25.36 19.78
CA LEU A 590 12.22 -25.29 20.32
C LEU A 590 12.40 -23.90 20.93
N ARG A 591 12.88 -23.82 22.17
CA ARG A 591 13.11 -22.56 22.85
C ARG A 591 14.46 -22.55 23.55
N ILE A 592 15.28 -21.53 23.29
CA ILE A 592 16.50 -21.26 24.05
C ILE A 592 16.17 -20.51 25.34
N ALA A 593 17.06 -20.57 26.33
CA ALA A 593 16.83 -19.93 27.63
C ALA A 593 16.67 -18.39 27.55
N GLU A 594 17.23 -17.74 26.53
CA GLU A 594 17.26 -16.27 26.38
C GLU A 594 16.03 -15.66 25.67
N GLY A 595 15.09 -16.49 25.20
CA GLY A 595 13.73 -16.05 24.86
C GLY A 595 13.26 -16.32 23.44
N GLU A 596 14.17 -16.56 22.50
CA GLU A 596 13.83 -16.94 21.12
C GLU A 596 13.20 -18.34 21.07
N SER A 597 12.26 -18.55 20.14
CA SER A 597 11.67 -19.87 19.91
C SER A 597 11.30 -20.11 18.45
N LYS A 598 11.63 -21.30 17.94
CA LYS A 598 11.38 -21.74 16.55
C LYS A 598 10.39 -22.92 16.60
N THR A 599 9.33 -22.88 15.80
CA THR A 599 8.28 -23.91 15.79
C THR A 599 8.29 -24.68 14.47
N LEU A 600 8.41 -26.00 14.55
CA LEU A 600 8.47 -26.90 13.41
C LEU A 600 7.18 -27.73 13.33
N LYS A 601 6.72 -28.04 12.11
CA LYS A 601 5.51 -28.83 11.88
C LYS A 601 5.86 -30.31 11.71
N LEU A 602 5.31 -31.21 12.53
CA LEU A 602 5.53 -32.66 12.47
C LEU A 602 4.26 -33.41 12.06
N GLN A 603 4.33 -34.23 11.01
CA GLN A 603 3.24 -35.09 10.57
C GLN A 603 3.53 -36.55 10.90
N LYS A 604 2.80 -37.13 11.87
CA LYS A 604 2.84 -38.56 12.18
C LYS A 604 1.86 -39.30 11.28
N ILE A 605 2.37 -40.26 10.52
CA ILE A 605 1.62 -41.27 9.75
C ILE A 605 1.78 -42.64 10.41
N ASP A 606 1.03 -43.65 9.95
CA ASP A 606 1.14 -45.03 10.46
C ASP A 606 2.43 -45.73 9.97
#